data_AF-A0A2S0N743-F1
#
_entry.id   AF-A0A2S0N743-F1
#
_cell.length_a   1.000
_cell.length_b   1.000
_cell.length_c   1.000
_cell.angle_alpha   90.00
_cell.angle_beta   90.00
_cell.angle_gamma   90.00
#
_symmetry.space_group_name_H-M   'P 1'
#
loop_
_entity.id
_entity.type
_entity.pdbx_description
1 polymer ?
#
loop_
_entity_poly.entity_id
_entity_poly.type
_entity_poly.pdbx_seq_one_letter_code
_entity_poly.pdbx_strand_id
1 'polypeptide(L)'
;MTISRRGLIAATGLLVPASPSIAQDRLPPVSIRRSELTVSRSLAVARPDLPVPSDRGMLFYVQHAINKNVLVYAARQRPDGGLDPQAPVEVFWRRYDDDNGRRRELSFFERVFAFGVSARSIAPSRYSARIAGYRERDAVIEVGSDGKPRALMTSGQRTFRVVYAYAQAEDRRFIPKIHYIDIHGIDVASGEAVRERVRLDM
;
A
#
# COMPACT_ATOMS: atom_id res chain seq x y z
N MET A 1 -43.02 22.68 -62.78
CA MET A 1 -42.40 23.65 -61.85
C MET A 1 -42.25 22.96 -60.50
N THR A 2 -41.01 22.67 -60.15
CA THR A 2 -40.54 21.76 -59.10
C THR A 2 -40.73 22.37 -57.71
N ILE A 3 -41.45 21.71 -56.78
CA ILE A 3 -41.20 21.88 -55.34
C ILE A 3 -41.38 20.54 -54.62
N SER A 4 -40.25 20.02 -54.16
CA SER A 4 -40.06 18.92 -53.22
C SER A 4 -40.59 19.26 -51.84
N ARG A 5 -41.29 18.33 -51.17
CA ARG A 5 -41.56 18.37 -49.72
C ARG A 5 -41.00 17.14 -49.03
N ARG A 6 -39.73 17.29 -48.67
CA ARG A 6 -39.01 16.86 -47.45
C ARG A 6 -39.69 15.79 -46.57
N GLY A 7 -38.99 14.67 -46.44
CA GLY A 7 -39.26 13.62 -45.46
C GLY A 7 -39.07 14.08 -44.01
N LEU A 8 -39.83 13.45 -43.13
CA LEU A 8 -39.70 13.53 -41.68
C LEU A 8 -39.06 12.22 -41.23
N ILE A 9 -37.75 12.23 -40.95
CA ILE A 9 -37.11 11.15 -40.19
C ILE A 9 -37.11 11.62 -38.74
N ALA A 10 -37.87 10.94 -37.90
CA ALA A 10 -37.83 11.10 -36.46
C ALA A 10 -36.45 10.63 -35.96
N ALA A 11 -35.59 11.58 -35.59
CA ALA A 11 -34.37 11.27 -34.87
C ALA A 11 -34.74 11.07 -33.39
N THR A 12 -34.99 9.82 -33.01
CA THR A 12 -35.09 9.40 -31.61
C THR A 12 -33.71 9.59 -30.98
N GLY A 13 -33.51 10.71 -30.30
CA GLY A 13 -32.32 10.95 -29.50
C GLY A 13 -32.25 9.93 -28.37
N LEU A 14 -31.41 8.91 -28.52
CA LEU A 14 -30.99 8.08 -27.41
C LEU A 14 -30.24 8.98 -26.42
N LEU A 15 -30.86 9.23 -25.26
CA LEU A 15 -30.14 9.74 -24.09
C LEU A 15 -29.04 8.72 -23.79
N VAL A 16 -27.79 9.09 -24.05
CA VAL A 16 -26.64 8.41 -23.46
C VAL A 16 -26.65 8.81 -21.98
N PRO A 17 -26.88 7.89 -21.03
CA PRO A 17 -26.73 8.24 -19.63
C PRO A 17 -25.26 8.61 -19.41
N ALA A 18 -25.03 9.86 -19.00
CA ALA A 18 -23.74 10.30 -18.51
C ALA A 18 -23.28 9.31 -17.44
N SER A 19 -22.18 8.61 -17.70
CA SER A 19 -21.60 7.71 -16.72
C SER A 19 -21.29 8.50 -15.44
N PRO A 20 -21.67 8.02 -14.25
CA PRO A 20 -21.34 8.70 -13.02
C PRO A 20 -19.82 8.84 -12.92
N SER A 21 -19.38 10.01 -12.49
CA SER A 21 -18.00 10.40 -12.26
C SER A 21 -17.30 9.47 -11.25
N ILE A 22 -16.78 8.33 -11.72
CA ILE A 22 -15.93 7.41 -10.92
C ILE A 22 -14.50 7.95 -10.80
N ALA A 23 -14.16 9.01 -11.54
CA ALA A 23 -12.81 9.57 -11.57
C ALA A 23 -12.48 10.45 -10.35
N GLN A 24 -13.47 11.02 -9.67
CA GLN A 24 -13.25 12.02 -8.61
C GLN A 24 -12.88 11.44 -7.23
N ASP A 25 -13.18 10.16 -6.97
CA ASP A 25 -12.88 9.48 -5.68
C ASP A 25 -11.55 8.70 -5.67
N ARG A 26 -10.73 8.85 -6.71
CA ARG A 26 -9.43 8.18 -6.77
C ARG A 26 -8.36 9.03 -6.10
N LEU A 27 -7.67 8.46 -5.11
CA LEU A 27 -6.38 9.00 -4.68
C LEU A 27 -5.45 9.06 -5.90
N PRO A 28 -4.83 10.21 -6.20
CA PRO A 28 -3.87 10.29 -7.29
C PRO A 28 -2.73 9.28 -7.04
N PRO A 29 -2.14 8.69 -8.09
CA PRO A 29 -1.00 7.81 -7.92
C PRO A 29 0.14 8.60 -7.27
N VAL A 30 0.60 8.10 -6.13
CA VAL A 30 1.76 8.65 -5.43
C VAL A 30 2.98 8.54 -6.34
N SER A 31 3.61 9.67 -6.64
CA SER A 31 4.85 9.71 -7.44
C SER A 31 6.07 10.07 -6.59
N ILE A 32 7.19 9.38 -6.76
CA ILE A 32 8.41 9.60 -5.97
C ILE A 32 9.19 10.79 -6.57
N ARG A 33 9.30 11.88 -5.81
CA ARG A 33 10.18 13.02 -6.13
C ARG A 33 11.64 12.70 -5.87
N ARG A 34 11.90 12.14 -4.69
CA ARG A 34 13.26 11.87 -4.19
C ARG A 34 13.22 10.72 -3.20
N SER A 35 14.24 9.86 -3.26
CA SER A 35 14.52 8.85 -2.23
C SER A 35 15.90 9.11 -1.61
N GLU A 36 15.99 9.04 -0.29
CA GLU A 36 17.20 9.21 0.50
C GLU A 36 17.40 8.01 1.43
N LEU A 37 18.53 7.31 1.30
CA LEU A 37 18.86 6.14 2.11
C LEU A 37 19.79 6.53 3.27
N THR A 38 19.43 6.17 4.49
CA THR A 38 20.24 6.33 5.70
C THR A 38 20.50 4.97 6.32
N VAL A 39 21.72 4.74 6.81
CA VAL A 39 22.11 3.50 7.50
C VAL A 39 22.47 3.83 8.94
N SER A 40 22.08 2.98 9.88
CA SER A 40 22.31 3.16 11.31
C SER A 40 22.55 1.83 12.02
N ARG A 41 23.14 1.91 13.23
CA ARG A 41 23.38 0.72 14.08
C ARG A 41 22.10 0.14 14.67
N SER A 42 21.05 0.95 14.79
CA SER A 42 19.76 0.55 15.37
C SER A 42 18.61 1.07 14.51
N LEU A 43 17.49 0.35 14.56
CA LEU A 43 16.27 0.71 13.87
C LEU A 43 15.68 1.96 14.53
N ALA A 44 15.73 3.10 13.83
CA ALA A 44 15.11 4.32 14.31
C ALA A 44 13.58 4.12 14.44
N VAL A 45 13.01 4.59 15.54
CA VAL A 45 11.56 4.61 15.79
C VAL A 45 11.06 6.04 15.60
N ALA A 46 10.28 6.29 14.55
CA ALA A 46 9.84 7.65 14.20
C ALA A 46 8.92 8.26 15.27
N ARG A 47 8.02 7.45 15.85
CA ARG A 47 7.06 7.85 16.88
C ARG A 47 6.94 6.77 17.97
N PRO A 48 7.76 6.85 19.03
CA PRO A 48 7.78 5.83 20.08
C PRO A 48 6.49 5.79 20.92
N ASP A 49 5.68 6.84 20.86
CA ASP A 49 4.37 6.94 21.51
C ASP A 49 3.25 6.21 20.75
N LEU A 50 3.48 5.80 19.51
CA LEU A 50 2.50 5.07 18.71
C LEU A 50 2.59 3.55 18.96
N PRO A 51 1.45 2.85 18.96
CA PRO A 51 1.40 1.42 19.21
C PRO A 51 2.11 0.63 18.10
N VAL A 52 2.75 -0.47 18.49
CA VAL A 52 3.39 -1.44 17.59
C VAL A 52 2.56 -2.72 17.58
N PRO A 53 1.99 -3.12 16.43
CA PRO A 53 1.23 -4.36 16.34
C PRO A 53 2.15 -5.58 16.43
N SER A 54 1.59 -6.71 16.87
CA SER A 54 2.29 -7.99 17.00
C SER A 54 1.52 -9.13 16.32
N ASP A 55 0.92 -8.82 15.17
CA ASP A 55 0.08 -9.72 14.40
C ASP A 55 0.85 -10.93 13.84
N ARG A 56 0.19 -12.09 13.80
CA ARG A 56 0.76 -13.30 13.21
C ARG A 56 1.01 -13.10 11.72
N GLY A 57 2.17 -13.54 11.25
CA GLY A 57 2.54 -13.45 9.83
C GLY A 57 2.83 -12.02 9.36
N MET A 58 2.90 -11.04 10.28
CA MET A 58 3.16 -9.66 9.94
C MET A 58 4.47 -9.51 9.15
N LEU A 59 4.35 -8.90 7.97
CA LEU A 59 5.46 -8.55 7.11
C LEU A 59 6.04 -7.20 7.52
N PHE A 60 5.16 -6.22 7.69
CA PHE A 60 5.43 -4.88 8.18
C PHE A 60 4.11 -4.19 8.55
N TYR A 61 4.21 -3.01 9.18
CA TYR A 61 3.08 -2.16 9.47
C TYR A 61 3.35 -0.71 9.06
N VAL A 62 2.29 0.07 8.89
CA VAL A 62 2.37 1.49 8.52
C VAL A 62 1.68 2.32 9.59
N GLN A 63 2.48 3.15 10.25
CA GLN A 63 2.02 4.24 11.11
C GLN A 63 1.93 5.52 10.31
N HIS A 64 1.16 6.48 10.79
CA HIS A 64 1.03 7.79 10.14
C HIS A 64 0.79 8.90 11.16
N ALA A 65 0.95 10.15 10.72
CA ALA A 65 0.84 11.31 11.60
C ALA A 65 -0.58 11.64 12.10
N ILE A 66 -1.63 11.20 11.38
CA ILE A 66 -3.02 11.65 11.60
C ILE A 66 -3.64 11.14 12.90
N ASN A 67 -3.51 9.84 13.22
CA ASN A 67 -4.06 9.23 14.42
C ASN A 67 -3.27 7.95 14.78
N LYS A 68 -3.69 7.25 15.84
CA LYS A 68 -2.96 6.07 16.36
C LYS A 68 -3.27 4.76 15.64
N ASN A 69 -4.18 4.75 14.67
CA ASN A 69 -4.51 3.54 13.94
C ASN A 69 -3.34 3.11 13.05
N VAL A 70 -3.18 1.79 12.90
CA VAL A 70 -2.05 1.21 12.18
C VAL A 70 -2.56 0.28 11.09
N LEU A 71 -1.99 0.40 9.89
CA LEU A 71 -2.18 -0.56 8.81
C LEU A 71 -1.20 -1.71 8.98
N VAL A 72 -1.68 -2.94 8.99
CA VAL A 72 -0.86 -4.14 9.10
C VAL A 72 -0.90 -4.88 7.78
N TYR A 73 0.28 -5.21 7.26
CA TYR A 73 0.46 -6.09 6.11
C TYR A 73 1.00 -7.41 6.64
N ALA A 74 0.24 -8.49 6.45
CA ALA A 74 0.60 -9.82 6.94
C ALA A 74 0.55 -10.83 5.80
N ALA A 75 1.46 -11.81 5.83
CA ALA A 75 1.44 -12.92 4.90
C ALA A 75 0.33 -13.91 5.25
N ARG A 76 -0.36 -14.40 4.22
CA ARG A 76 -1.22 -15.57 4.35
C ARG A 76 -0.40 -16.82 4.09
N GLN A 77 -0.09 -17.55 5.15
CA GLN A 77 0.58 -18.85 5.05
C GLN A 77 -0.46 -19.97 5.07
N ARG A 78 -0.27 -20.95 4.18
CA ARG A 78 -0.99 -22.21 4.14
C ARG A 78 -0.48 -23.14 5.26
N PRO A 79 -1.20 -24.24 5.58
CA PRO A 79 -0.76 -25.18 6.62
C PRO A 79 0.63 -25.79 6.39
N ASP A 80 1.09 -25.84 5.14
CA ASP A 80 2.44 -26.30 4.76
C ASP A 80 3.55 -25.25 4.98
N GLY A 81 3.20 -24.07 5.51
CA GLY A 81 4.11 -22.95 5.75
C GLY A 81 4.38 -22.07 4.52
N GLY A 82 3.97 -22.51 3.32
CA GLY A 82 4.09 -21.74 2.09
C GLY A 82 3.06 -20.61 2.01
N LEU A 83 3.31 -19.62 1.16
CA LEU A 83 2.36 -18.53 0.93
C LEU A 83 1.13 -19.02 0.15
N ASP A 84 -0.03 -18.41 0.42
CA ASP A 84 -1.24 -18.57 -0.37
C ASP A 84 -1.01 -18.00 -1.80
N PRO A 85 -1.14 -18.81 -2.87
CA PRO A 85 -0.90 -18.34 -4.23
C PRO A 85 -1.97 -17.39 -4.77
N GLN A 86 -3.18 -17.39 -4.19
CA GLN A 86 -4.26 -16.51 -4.62
C GLN A 86 -4.19 -15.15 -3.94
N ALA A 87 -3.80 -15.14 -2.67
CA ALA A 87 -3.72 -13.93 -1.86
C ALA A 87 -2.57 -14.02 -0.85
N PRO A 88 -1.30 -13.88 -1.27
CA PRO A 88 -0.15 -14.11 -0.39
C PRO A 88 -0.03 -13.06 0.73
N VAL A 89 -0.70 -11.92 0.58
CA VAL A 89 -0.69 -10.82 1.55
C VAL A 89 -2.12 -10.41 1.88
N GLU A 90 -2.40 -10.25 3.17
CA GLU A 90 -3.57 -9.55 3.66
C GLU A 90 -3.22 -8.22 4.30
N VAL A 91 -4.19 -7.30 4.26
CA VAL A 91 -4.06 -5.97 4.82
C VAL A 91 -5.28 -5.66 5.66
N PHE A 92 -5.07 -5.11 6.84
CA PHE A 92 -6.13 -4.72 7.76
C PHE A 92 -5.69 -3.58 8.66
N TRP A 93 -6.66 -2.91 9.26
CA TRP A 93 -6.43 -1.90 10.28
C TRP A 93 -6.38 -2.52 11.67
N ARG A 94 -5.49 -2.01 12.51
CA ARG A 94 -5.55 -2.09 13.97
C ARG A 94 -6.02 -0.74 14.51
N ARG A 95 -7.23 -0.74 15.10
CA ARG A 95 -7.95 0.46 15.52
C ARG A 95 -7.59 0.89 16.94
N TYR A 96 -6.36 1.35 17.14
CA TYR A 96 -5.87 1.76 18.46
C TYR A 96 -6.41 3.10 18.96
N ASP A 97 -6.93 3.93 18.05
CA ASP A 97 -7.42 5.27 18.41
C ASP A 97 -8.83 5.21 19.03
N ASP A 98 -9.67 4.29 18.55
CA ASP A 98 -11.11 4.27 18.83
C ASP A 98 -11.69 2.90 19.23
N ASP A 99 -10.95 1.79 19.05
CA ASP A 99 -11.46 0.43 19.33
C ASP A 99 -10.37 -0.47 19.92
N ASN A 100 -9.51 0.09 20.77
CA ASN A 100 -8.53 -0.61 21.60
C ASN A 100 -7.63 -1.64 20.84
N GLY A 101 -7.33 -1.35 19.57
CA GLY A 101 -6.49 -2.20 18.71
C GLY A 101 -7.26 -3.32 18.00
N ARG A 102 -8.59 -3.28 17.97
CA ARG A 102 -9.40 -4.26 17.24
C ARG A 102 -9.02 -4.27 15.76
N ARG A 103 -9.02 -5.48 15.18
CA ARG A 103 -8.81 -5.69 13.74
C ARG A 103 -10.06 -5.23 12.98
N ARG A 104 -9.87 -4.38 11.97
CA ARG A 104 -10.91 -3.96 11.00
C ARG A 104 -10.42 -4.25 9.59
N GLU A 105 -11.25 -4.89 8.78
CA GLU A 105 -10.94 -5.11 7.36
C GLU A 105 -10.96 -3.80 6.57
N LEU A 106 -10.23 -3.77 5.46
CA LEU A 106 -10.33 -2.67 4.52
C LEU A 106 -11.70 -2.64 3.86
N SER A 107 -12.29 -1.46 3.74
CA SER A 107 -13.42 -1.24 2.86
C SER A 107 -13.04 -1.54 1.40
N PHE A 108 -14.03 -1.71 0.54
CA PHE A 108 -13.78 -1.93 -0.89
C PHE A 108 -12.92 -0.80 -1.50
N PHE A 109 -13.23 0.46 -1.18
CA PHE A 109 -12.50 1.61 -1.69
C PHE A 109 -11.07 1.68 -1.14
N GLU A 110 -10.88 1.48 0.16
CA GLU A 110 -9.54 1.42 0.77
C GLU A 110 -8.68 0.33 0.11
N ARG A 111 -9.27 -0.84 -0.14
CA ARG A 111 -8.59 -1.96 -0.78
C ARG A 111 -8.22 -1.66 -2.24
N VAL A 112 -9.13 -1.08 -3.02
CA VAL A 112 -8.88 -0.87 -4.47
C VAL A 112 -8.00 0.35 -4.75
N PHE A 113 -8.12 1.41 -3.96
CA PHE A 113 -7.52 2.71 -4.29
C PHE A 113 -6.35 3.12 -3.40
N ALA A 114 -6.22 2.59 -2.18
CA ALA A 114 -5.25 3.07 -1.20
C ALA A 114 -4.29 1.98 -0.72
N PHE A 115 -4.78 1.04 0.08
CA PHE A 115 -3.94 0.18 0.93
C PHE A 115 -3.92 -1.28 0.50
N GLY A 116 -4.80 -1.70 -0.41
CA GLY A 116 -4.80 -3.08 -0.86
C GLY A 116 -3.52 -3.44 -1.62
N VAL A 117 -3.25 -4.74 -1.66
CA VAL A 117 -2.05 -5.29 -2.29
C VAL A 117 -2.44 -6.08 -3.52
N SER A 118 -1.75 -5.82 -4.63
CA SER A 118 -1.70 -6.74 -5.77
C SER A 118 -0.39 -7.52 -5.70
N ALA A 119 -0.45 -8.84 -5.84
CA ALA A 119 0.72 -9.70 -5.85
C ALA A 119 0.73 -10.62 -7.07
N ARG A 120 1.92 -10.87 -7.62
CA ARG A 120 2.14 -11.82 -8.72
C ARG A 120 3.27 -12.77 -8.37
N SER A 121 3.13 -14.04 -8.73
CA SER A 121 4.20 -15.03 -8.56
C SER A 121 5.39 -14.66 -9.46
N ILE A 122 6.60 -14.73 -8.91
CA ILE A 122 7.86 -14.51 -9.64
C ILE A 122 8.83 -15.68 -9.52
N ALA A 123 8.57 -16.61 -8.60
CA ALA A 123 9.25 -17.89 -8.43
C ALA A 123 8.41 -18.76 -7.48
N PRO A 124 8.73 -20.07 -7.32
CA PRO A 124 8.09 -20.89 -6.30
C PRO A 124 8.14 -20.21 -4.92
N SER A 125 6.97 -20.06 -4.30
CA SER A 125 6.81 -19.44 -2.98
C SER A 125 7.33 -17.99 -2.86
N ARG A 126 7.43 -17.27 -3.97
CA ARG A 126 7.96 -15.90 -4.01
C ARG A 126 7.10 -14.99 -4.88
N TYR A 127 6.67 -13.86 -4.33
CA TYR A 127 5.71 -12.96 -4.98
C TYR A 127 6.24 -11.55 -5.04
N SER A 128 6.09 -10.89 -6.19
CA SER A 128 6.23 -9.44 -6.31
C SER A 128 4.91 -8.80 -5.91
N ALA A 129 4.92 -7.98 -4.87
CA ALA A 129 3.75 -7.32 -4.31
C ALA A 129 3.87 -5.79 -4.42
N ARG A 130 2.73 -5.13 -4.62
CA ARG A 130 2.61 -3.68 -4.78
C ARG A 130 1.38 -3.18 -4.03
N ILE A 131 1.50 -2.02 -3.39
CA ILE A 131 0.39 -1.36 -2.70
C ILE A 131 -0.36 -0.47 -3.71
N ALA A 132 -1.70 -0.50 -3.67
CA ALA A 132 -2.56 0.20 -4.63
C ALA A 132 -2.26 1.71 -4.75
N GLY A 133 -2.02 2.36 -3.62
CA GLY A 133 -1.66 3.78 -3.53
C GLY A 133 -0.17 4.08 -3.68
N TYR A 134 0.71 3.07 -3.73
CA TYR A 134 2.16 3.26 -3.87
C TYR A 134 2.72 2.33 -4.96
N ARG A 135 2.49 2.71 -6.22
CA ARG A 135 2.69 1.83 -7.38
C ARG A 135 4.11 1.83 -7.94
N GLU A 136 4.96 2.74 -7.48
CA GLU A 136 6.31 2.93 -8.04
C GLU A 136 7.36 1.97 -7.48
N ARG A 137 7.01 1.21 -6.44
CA ARG A 137 7.91 0.24 -5.82
C ARG A 137 7.19 -1.06 -5.57
N ASP A 138 7.88 -2.14 -5.89
CA ASP A 138 7.48 -3.49 -5.55
C ASP A 138 8.29 -3.97 -4.34
N ALA A 139 7.68 -4.82 -3.53
CA ALA A 139 8.35 -5.62 -2.52
C ALA A 139 8.30 -7.10 -2.92
N VAL A 140 9.34 -7.84 -2.60
CA VAL A 140 9.35 -9.31 -2.73
C VAL A 140 8.84 -9.91 -1.43
N ILE A 141 7.78 -10.70 -1.51
CA ILE A 141 7.20 -11.44 -0.40
C ILE A 141 7.66 -12.89 -0.50
N GLU A 142 8.25 -13.38 0.58
CA GLU A 142 8.76 -14.75 0.67
C GLU A 142 8.73 -15.26 2.10
N VAL A 143 9.00 -16.55 2.27
CA VAL A 143 9.21 -17.19 3.57
C VAL A 143 10.70 -17.47 3.72
N GLY A 144 11.30 -16.97 4.79
CA GLY A 144 12.70 -17.22 5.11
C GLY A 144 12.96 -18.68 5.46
N SER A 145 14.24 -19.06 5.53
CA SER A 145 14.65 -20.40 5.98
C SER A 145 14.26 -20.70 7.43
N ASP A 146 13.93 -19.67 8.22
CA ASP A 146 13.38 -19.77 9.57
C ASP A 146 11.86 -19.96 9.60
N GLY A 147 11.22 -20.13 8.44
CA GLY A 147 9.78 -20.29 8.30
C GLY A 147 8.99 -18.98 8.47
N LYS A 148 9.66 -17.84 8.68
CA LYS A 148 8.99 -16.56 8.90
C LYS A 148 8.79 -15.81 7.59
N PRO A 149 7.60 -15.26 7.34
CA PRO A 149 7.38 -14.44 6.16
C PRO A 149 8.14 -13.11 6.27
N ARG A 150 8.63 -12.60 5.13
CA ARG A 150 9.32 -11.32 5.04
C ARG A 150 8.97 -10.57 3.76
N ALA A 151 8.90 -9.24 3.86
CA ALA A 151 8.84 -8.33 2.73
C ALA A 151 10.23 -7.74 2.50
N LEU A 152 10.77 -7.91 1.31
CA LEU A 152 12.07 -7.39 0.91
C LEU A 152 11.90 -6.24 -0.08
N MET A 153 12.62 -5.16 0.14
CA MET A 153 12.72 -4.04 -0.80
C MET A 153 14.19 -3.81 -1.16
N THR A 154 14.41 -3.27 -2.35
CA THR A 154 15.72 -2.85 -2.81
C THR A 154 15.73 -1.35 -3.03
N SER A 155 16.72 -0.67 -2.45
CA SER A 155 16.99 0.76 -2.68
C SER A 155 18.49 0.96 -2.87
N GLY A 156 18.87 1.51 -4.02
CA GLY A 156 20.26 1.52 -4.48
C GLY A 156 20.81 0.10 -4.61
N GLN A 157 21.93 -0.18 -3.94
CA GLN A 157 22.56 -1.50 -3.92
C GLN A 157 22.18 -2.36 -2.72
N ARG A 158 21.27 -1.88 -1.85
CA ARG A 158 20.89 -2.56 -0.62
C ARG A 158 19.54 -3.22 -0.78
N THR A 159 19.47 -4.50 -0.40
CA THR A 159 18.22 -5.21 -0.17
C THR A 159 17.99 -5.30 1.32
N PHE A 160 16.81 -4.91 1.78
CA PHE A 160 16.48 -4.90 3.19
C PHE A 160 15.10 -5.51 3.43
N ARG A 161 14.97 -6.20 4.56
CA ARG A 161 13.67 -6.63 5.08
C ARG A 161 12.97 -5.42 5.68
N VAL A 162 11.79 -5.10 5.18
CA VAL A 162 10.95 -4.03 5.74
C VAL A 162 10.49 -4.46 7.13
N VAL A 163 10.53 -3.53 8.09
CA VAL A 163 10.00 -3.71 9.45
C VAL A 163 8.74 -2.88 9.63
N TYR A 164 8.80 -1.61 9.30
CA TYR A 164 7.64 -0.72 9.32
C TYR A 164 7.85 0.48 8.42
N ALA A 165 6.78 1.22 8.15
CA ALA A 165 6.86 2.54 7.54
C ALA A 165 6.12 3.59 8.37
N TYR A 166 6.58 4.84 8.27
CA TYR A 166 5.91 6.00 8.85
C TYR A 166 5.54 6.99 7.74
N ALA A 167 4.25 7.27 7.59
CA ALA A 167 3.76 8.28 6.66
C ALA A 167 3.55 9.61 7.39
N GLN A 168 4.37 10.61 7.05
CA GLN A 168 4.10 11.99 7.46
C GLN A 168 3.00 12.55 6.56
N ALA A 169 1.84 12.80 7.15
CA ALA A 169 0.68 13.32 6.45
C ALA A 169 0.04 14.49 7.19
N GLU A 170 -0.63 15.34 6.43
CA GLU A 170 -1.51 16.39 6.93
C GLU A 170 -2.95 15.98 6.62
N ASP A 171 -3.81 16.00 7.64
CA ASP A 171 -5.22 15.74 7.44
C ASP A 171 -5.88 16.93 6.73
N ARG A 172 -6.58 16.63 5.64
CA ARG A 172 -7.39 17.60 4.88
C ARG A 172 -8.79 17.05 4.78
N ARG A 173 -9.78 17.93 4.63
CA ARG A 173 -11.22 17.59 4.67
C ARG A 173 -11.68 16.38 3.82
N PHE A 174 -10.90 15.91 2.84
CA PHE A 174 -11.27 14.77 1.99
C PHE A 174 -10.10 13.81 1.67
N ILE A 175 -8.91 14.31 1.33
CA ILE A 175 -7.75 13.48 0.96
C ILE A 175 -6.53 13.94 1.76
N PRO A 176 -5.94 13.06 2.60
CA PRO A 176 -4.73 13.39 3.32
C PRO A 176 -3.58 13.72 2.37
N LYS A 177 -2.84 14.78 2.67
CA LYS A 177 -1.62 15.11 1.93
C LYS A 177 -0.45 14.39 2.56
N ILE A 178 0.16 13.43 1.86
CA ILE A 178 1.37 12.74 2.33
C ILE A 178 2.60 13.53 1.88
N HIS A 179 3.41 14.01 2.83
CA HIS A 179 4.64 14.74 2.54
C HIS A 179 5.81 13.80 2.22
N TYR A 180 5.96 12.75 3.03
CA TYR A 180 6.96 11.71 2.83
C TYR A 180 6.57 10.43 3.55
N ILE A 181 7.20 9.33 3.13
CA ILE A 181 7.16 8.04 3.79
C ILE A 181 8.59 7.68 4.19
N ASP A 182 8.80 7.36 5.47
CA ASP A 182 10.02 6.71 5.92
C ASP A 182 9.78 5.21 5.98
N ILE A 183 10.52 4.44 5.19
CA ILE A 183 10.51 2.98 5.19
C ILE A 183 11.70 2.52 6.02
N HIS A 184 11.42 1.80 7.09
CA HIS A 184 12.42 1.30 8.02
C HIS A 184 12.58 -0.21 7.87
N GLY A 185 13.82 -0.66 7.80
CA GLY A 185 14.13 -2.06 7.59
C GLY A 185 15.50 -2.47 8.12
N ILE A 186 15.83 -3.74 7.90
CA ILE A 186 17.12 -4.34 8.24
C ILE A 186 17.75 -4.86 6.95
N ASP A 187 18.93 -4.37 6.63
CA ASP A 187 19.73 -4.81 5.48
C ASP A 187 20.04 -6.32 5.60
N VAL A 188 19.74 -7.08 4.54
CA VAL A 188 19.84 -8.54 4.61
C VAL A 188 21.28 -9.06 4.60
N ALA A 189 22.23 -8.26 4.11
CA ALA A 189 23.63 -8.66 4.00
C ALA A 189 24.42 -8.29 5.27
N SER A 190 24.20 -7.07 5.77
CA SER A 190 24.96 -6.51 6.89
C SER A 190 24.25 -6.61 8.25
N GLY A 191 22.93 -6.78 8.26
CA GLY A 191 22.12 -6.72 9.48
C GLY A 191 21.96 -5.30 10.04
N GLU A 192 22.48 -4.28 9.36
CA GLU A 192 22.34 -2.88 9.76
C GLU A 192 20.91 -2.38 9.57
N ALA A 193 20.51 -1.41 10.38
CA ALA A 193 19.24 -0.74 10.17
C ALA A 193 19.33 0.22 9.00
N VAL A 194 18.27 0.25 8.20
CA VAL A 194 18.13 1.10 7.03
C VAL A 194 16.85 1.91 7.17
N ARG A 195 16.93 3.19 6.81
CA ARG A 195 15.77 4.06 6.58
C ARG A 195 15.85 4.61 5.17
N GLU A 196 14.82 4.36 4.38
CA GLU A 196 14.59 5.05 3.11
C GLU A 196 13.52 6.11 3.29
N ARG A 197 13.86 7.38 3.09
CA ARG A 197 12.90 8.48 3.05
C ARG A 197 12.49 8.75 1.61
N VAL A 198 11.21 8.54 1.33
CA VAL A 198 10.60 8.76 0.03
C VAL A 198 9.73 10.00 0.09
N ARG A 199 10.14 11.08 -0.59
CA ARG A 199 9.32 12.29 -0.74
C ARG A 199 8.38 12.13 -1.92
N LEU A 200 7.14 12.49 -1.70
CA LEU A 200 6.05 12.22 -2.62
C LEU A 200 5.54 13.50 -3.26
N ASP A 201 5.10 13.35 -4.51
CA ASP A 201 4.24 14.31 -5.17
C ASP A 201 2.79 13.96 -4.99
N MET A 202 2.09 14.88 -4.35
CA MET A 202 0.64 14.85 -4.20
C MET A 202 0.08 16.25 -4.07
#